data_AF-A0A2A4TAP0-F1
#
_entry.id   AF-A0A2A4TAP0-F1
#
_cell.length_a   1.000
_cell.length_b   1.000
_cell.length_c   1.000
_cell.angle_alpha   90.00
_cell.angle_beta   90.00
_cell.angle_gamma   90.00
#
_symmetry.space_group_name_H-M   'P 1'
#
loop_
_entity.id
_entity.type
_entity.pdbx_description
1 polymer ?
#
loop_
_entity_poly.entity_id
_entity_poly.type
_entity_poly.pdbx_seq_one_letter_code
_entity_poly.pdbx_strand_id
1 'polypeptide(L)'
;MLIDDKTRSILLEKLCFTPTHLKQLETNHDLLSRTLGLIELIKKTTNQTERKVFIKRQLKKIRQTLERSPFAGNQEIRKARAEYYSFQNLAR
;
A
#
# COMPACT_ATOMS: atom_id res chain seq x y z
N MET A 1 -13.49 0.78 -10.22
CA MET A 1 -13.16 -0.63 -10.57
C MET A 1 -12.87 -1.34 -9.26
N LEU A 2 -13.62 -2.39 -8.92
CA LEU A 2 -13.48 -3.10 -7.63
C LEU A 2 -12.45 -4.23 -7.74
N ILE A 3 -11.66 -4.43 -6.69
CA ILE A 3 -10.71 -5.55 -6.61
C ILE A 3 -11.51 -6.84 -6.36
N ASP A 4 -11.31 -7.87 -7.18
CA ASP A 4 -11.94 -9.17 -7.00
C ASP A 4 -11.45 -9.87 -5.72
N ASP A 5 -12.27 -10.71 -5.09
CA ASP A 5 -11.94 -11.33 -3.80
C ASP A 5 -10.67 -12.18 -3.84
N LYS A 6 -10.36 -12.79 -4.98
CA LYS A 6 -9.13 -13.59 -5.16
C LYS A 6 -7.89 -12.69 -5.16
N THR A 7 -7.94 -11.55 -5.83
CA THR A 7 -6.89 -10.54 -5.81
C THR A 7 -6.77 -9.88 -4.44
N ARG A 8 -7.90 -9.64 -3.76
CA ARG A 8 -7.96 -9.11 -2.39
C ARG A 8 -7.25 -10.02 -1.41
N SER A 9 -7.52 -11.33 -1.43
CA SER A 9 -6.80 -12.30 -0.58
C SER A 9 -5.30 -12.33 -0.88
N ILE A 10 -4.89 -12.28 -2.15
CA ILE A 10 -3.46 -12.25 -2.50
C ILE A 10 -2.78 -10.98 -1.94
N LEU A 11 -3.43 -9.83 -2.07
CA LEU A 11 -2.89 -8.56 -1.58
C LEU A 11 -2.76 -8.55 -0.05
N LEU A 12 -3.79 -9.00 0.66
CA LEU A 12 -3.81 -9.04 2.13
C LEU A 12 -2.85 -10.11 2.68
N GLU A 13 -2.97 -11.35 2.24
CA GLU A 13 -2.29 -12.50 2.84
C GLU A 13 -0.85 -12.66 2.35
N LYS A 14 -0.61 -12.48 1.04
CA LYS A 14 0.70 -12.77 0.43
C LYS A 14 1.59 -11.55 0.27
N LEU A 15 1.00 -10.36 0.20
CA LEU A 15 1.70 -9.11 -0.08
C LEU A 15 1.66 -8.11 1.08
N CYS A 16 1.02 -8.49 2.19
CA CYS A 16 0.89 -7.69 3.42
C CYS A 16 0.31 -6.30 3.17
N PHE A 17 -0.65 -6.18 2.24
CA PHE A 17 -1.44 -4.96 2.12
C PHE A 17 -2.44 -4.90 3.28
N THR A 18 -2.84 -3.69 3.67
CA THR A 18 -3.88 -3.48 4.67
C THR A 18 -5.21 -3.20 3.96
N PRO A 19 -6.36 -3.36 4.65
CA PRO A 19 -7.65 -2.94 4.12
C PRO A 19 -7.65 -1.46 3.66
N THR A 20 -6.89 -0.60 4.34
CA THR A 20 -6.69 0.80 3.96
C THR A 20 -5.94 0.95 2.64
N HIS A 21 -4.87 0.16 2.42
CA HIS A 21 -4.17 0.15 1.14
C HIS A 21 -5.06 -0.29 -0.02
N LEU A 22 -5.99 -1.23 0.22
CA LEU A 22 -6.95 -1.67 -0.79
C LEU A 22 -7.93 -0.57 -1.17
N LYS A 23 -8.49 0.15 -0.18
CA LYS A 23 -9.35 1.31 -0.45
C LYS A 23 -8.62 2.38 -1.26
N GLN A 24 -7.35 2.62 -0.96
CA GLN A 24 -6.52 3.58 -1.70
C GLN A 24 -6.14 3.11 -3.11
N LEU A 25 -5.99 1.80 -3.30
CA LEU A 25 -5.83 1.20 -4.62
C LEU A 25 -7.10 1.37 -5.45
N GLU A 26 -8.27 1.09 -4.87
CA GLU A 26 -9.56 1.25 -5.53
C GLU A 26 -9.85 2.70 -5.93
N THR A 27 -9.32 3.69 -5.18
CA THR A 27 -9.44 5.11 -5.53
C THR A 27 -8.39 5.62 -6.51
N ASN A 28 -7.27 4.91 -6.71
CA ASN A 28 -6.20 5.32 -7.62
C ASN A 28 -6.07 4.33 -8.80
N HIS A 29 -6.72 4.67 -9.91
CA HIS A 29 -6.86 3.79 -11.07
C HIS A 29 -5.51 3.39 -11.70
N ASP A 30 -4.54 4.30 -11.73
CA ASP A 30 -3.20 4.03 -12.27
C ASP A 30 -2.43 3.02 -11.40
N LEU A 31 -2.47 3.20 -10.07
CA LEU A 31 -1.85 2.25 -9.14
C LEU A 31 -2.55 0.89 -9.18
N LEU A 32 -3.87 0.88 -9.32
CA LEU A 32 -4.66 -0.34 -9.45
C LEU A 32 -4.27 -1.13 -10.70
N SER A 33 -4.26 -0.47 -11.86
CA SER A 33 -3.90 -1.10 -13.14
C SER A 33 -2.48 -1.68 -13.10
N ARG A 34 -1.51 -0.93 -12.55
CA ARG A 34 -0.13 -1.42 -12.35
C ARG A 34 -0.07 -2.63 -11.42
N THR A 35 -0.84 -2.61 -10.33
CA THR A 35 -0.86 -3.71 -9.36
C THR A 35 -1.46 -4.99 -9.96
N LEU A 36 -2.56 -4.87 -10.71
CA LEU A 36 -3.19 -6.00 -11.40
C LEU A 36 -2.25 -6.58 -12.47
N GLY A 37 -1.60 -5.73 -13.28
CA GLY A 37 -0.63 -6.17 -14.28
C GLY A 37 0.56 -6.93 -13.67
N LEU A 38 1.07 -6.46 -12.52
CA LEU A 38 2.12 -7.16 -11.77
C LEU A 38 1.66 -8.53 -11.24
N ILE A 39 0.42 -8.64 -10.76
CA ILE A 39 -0.15 -9.91 -10.28
C ILE A 39 -0.34 -10.90 -11.43
N GLU A 40 -0.81 -10.44 -12.59
CA GLU A 40 -0.89 -11.28 -13.79
C GLU A 40 0.49 -11.77 -14.26
N LEU A 41 1.49 -10.89 -14.22
CA LEU A 41 2.87 -11.26 -14.51
C LEU A 41 3.39 -12.34 -13.56
N ILE A 42 3.04 -12.30 -12.27
CA ILE A 42 3.39 -13.38 -11.32
C ILE A 42 2.77 -14.70 -11.77
N LYS A 43 1.47 -14.69 -12.12
CA LYS A 43 0.73 -15.90 -12.53
C LYS A 43 1.30 -16.53 -13.80
N LYS A 44 1.76 -15.71 -14.75
CA LYS A 44 2.34 -16.16 -16.04
C LYS A 44 3.80 -16.61 -15.93
N THR A 45 4.50 -16.33 -14.83
CA THR A 45 5.94 -16.60 -14.70
C THR A 45 6.20 -17.93 -13.99
N THR A 46 6.46 -18.99 -14.76
CA THR A 46 6.72 -20.35 -14.25
C THR A 46 8.14 -20.54 -13.69
N ASN A 47 9.19 -19.93 -14.27
CA ASN A 47 10.57 -20.22 -13.84
C ASN A 47 11.58 -19.08 -14.03
N GLN A 48 11.29 -17.88 -13.52
CA GLN A 48 12.25 -16.76 -13.54
C GLN A 48 12.32 -16.06 -12.18
N THR A 49 13.32 -16.45 -11.39
CA THR A 49 13.63 -15.87 -10.07
C THR A 49 13.80 -14.35 -10.17
N GLU A 50 14.47 -13.86 -11.21
CA GLU A 50 14.68 -12.45 -11.46
C GLU A 50 13.38 -11.67 -11.72
N ARG A 51 12.47 -12.22 -12.54
CA ARG A 51 11.15 -11.60 -12.75
C ARG A 51 10.32 -11.57 -11.47
N LYS A 52 10.33 -12.65 -10.68
CA LYS A 52 9.66 -12.67 -9.37
C LYS A 52 10.24 -11.61 -8.42
N VAL A 53 11.57 -11.45 -8.41
CA VAL A 53 12.25 -10.41 -7.60
C VAL A 53 11.88 -9.00 -8.09
N PHE A 54 11.88 -8.77 -9.40
CA PHE A 54 11.47 -7.49 -10.00
C PHE A 54 10.04 -7.15 -9.61
N ILE A 55 9.10 -8.08 -9.78
CA ILE A 55 7.69 -7.86 -9.45
C ILE A 55 7.51 -7.57 -7.96
N LYS A 56 8.17 -8.34 -7.08
CA LYS A 56 8.15 -8.07 -5.63
C LYS A 56 8.68 -6.66 -5.31
N ARG A 57 9.74 -6.21 -5.97
CA ARG A 57 10.27 -4.84 -5.80
C ARG A 57 9.25 -3.78 -6.23
N GLN A 58 8.54 -3.98 -7.35
CA GLN A 58 7.52 -3.03 -7.80
C GLN A 58 6.32 -2.99 -6.86
N LEU A 59 5.83 -4.14 -6.39
CA LEU A 59 4.74 -4.20 -5.41
C LEU A 59 5.14 -3.52 -4.09
N LYS A 60 6.40 -3.69 -3.65
CA LYS A 60 6.93 -2.98 -2.48
C LYS A 60 6.94 -1.47 -2.68
N LYS A 61 7.31 -0.97 -3.87
CA LYS A 61 7.26 0.47 -4.18
C LYS A 61 5.83 0.99 -4.12
N ILE A 62 4.86 0.27 -4.72
CA ILE A 62 3.44 0.64 -4.66
C ILE A 62 2.97 0.71 -3.20
N ARG A 63 3.32 -0.28 -2.38
CA ARG A 63 3.00 -0.27 -0.95
C ARG A 63 3.60 0.95 -0.23
N GLN A 64 4.87 1.26 -0.47
CA GLN A 64 5.52 2.46 0.09
C GLN A 64 4.86 3.76 -0.38
N THR A 65 4.40 3.83 -1.63
CA THR A 65 3.65 4.98 -2.14
C THR A 65 2.31 5.12 -1.42
N LEU A 66 1.61 4.02 -1.16
CA LEU A 66 0.36 4.01 -0.40
C LEU A 66 0.60 4.41 1.08
N GLU A 67 1.66 3.91 1.70
CA GLU A 67 2.08 4.27 3.08
C GLU A 67 2.51 5.74 3.21
N ARG A 68 3.14 6.30 2.17
CA ARG A 68 3.61 7.70 2.13
C ARG A 68 2.55 8.68 1.64
N SER A 69 1.47 8.20 1.02
CA SER A 69 0.39 9.05 0.55
C SER A 69 -0.27 9.75 1.74
N PRO A 70 -0.38 11.10 1.74
CA PRO A 70 -0.75 11.87 2.92
C PRO A 70 -2.27 11.90 3.11
N PHE A 71 -2.93 10.74 3.24
CA PHE A 71 -4.39 10.72 3.34
C PHE A 71 -4.90 9.95 4.56
N ALA A 72 -5.54 10.73 5.44
CA ALA A 72 -6.31 10.44 6.64
C ALA A 72 -5.54 10.01 7.91
N GLY A 73 -5.00 8.80 8.01
CA GLY A 73 -4.60 8.27 9.34
C GLY A 73 -3.32 8.87 9.94
N ASN A 74 -2.28 9.10 9.13
CA ASN A 74 -0.98 9.54 9.64
C ASN A 74 -0.89 11.05 9.92
N GLN A 75 -1.74 11.86 9.29
CA GLN A 75 -1.77 13.30 9.54
C GLN A 75 -2.45 13.61 10.88
N GLU A 76 -3.50 12.88 11.23
CA GLU A 76 -4.14 12.96 12.55
C GLU A 76 -3.19 12.49 13.65
N ILE A 77 -2.48 11.37 13.47
CA ILE A 77 -1.48 10.91 14.45
C ILE A 77 -0.32 11.90 14.58
N ARG A 78 0.12 12.52 13.46
CA ARG A 78 1.16 13.55 13.50
C ARG A 78 0.66 14.85 14.16
N LYS A 79 -0.57 15.28 13.89
CA LYS A 79 -1.19 16.44 14.56
C LYS A 79 -1.37 16.17 16.05
N ALA A 80 -1.95 15.03 16.42
CA ALA A 80 -2.12 14.64 17.83
C ALA A 80 -0.77 14.55 18.57
N ARG A 81 0.29 14.04 17.93
CA ARG A 81 1.64 14.06 18.50
C ARG A 81 2.20 15.47 18.61
N ALA A 82 2.06 16.30 17.58
CA ALA A 82 2.54 17.68 17.61
C ALA A 82 1.82 18.51 18.70
N GLU A 83 0.50 18.32 18.84
CA GLU A 83 -0.32 18.94 19.88
C GLU A 83 0.15 18.50 21.28
N TYR A 84 0.33 17.20 21.52
CA TYR A 84 0.83 16.67 22.80
C TYR A 84 2.16 17.30 23.24
N TYR A 85 3.13 17.41 22.34
CA TYR A 85 4.43 18.04 22.65
C TYR A 85 4.34 19.56 22.80
N SER A 86 3.40 20.22 22.11
CA SER A 86 3.16 21.66 22.30
C SER A 86 2.54 21.98 23.66
N PHE A 87 1.63 21.14 24.17
CA PHE A 87 1.07 21.29 25.52
C PHE A 87 2.11 21.05 26.63
N GLN A 88 3.01 20.07 26.46
CA GLN A 88 4.08 19.81 27.45
C GLN A 88 5.08 20.97 27.56
N ASN A 89 5.31 21.72 26.48
CA ASN A 89 6.23 22.88 26.50
C ASN A 89 5.58 24.18 27.02
N LEU A 90 4.24 24.23 27.11
CA LEU A 90 3.52 25.39 27.66
C LEU A 90 3.29 25.28 29.18
N ALA A 91 3.44 24.09 29.75
CA ALA A 91 3.23 23.78 31.17
C ALA A 91 4.54 23.75 32.00
N ARG A 92 5.65 24.24 31.44
CA ARG A 92 6.92 24.52 32.12
C ARG A 92 7.14 26.02 32.19
#